data_AF-A0A0F9Q5I5-F1
#
_entry.id   AF-A0A0F9Q5I5-F1
#
_cell.length_a   1.000
_cell.length_b   1.000
_cell.length_c   1.000
_cell.angle_alpha   90.00
_cell.angle_beta   90.00
_cell.angle_gamma   90.00
#
_symmetry.space_group_name_H-M   'P 1'
#
loop_
_entity.id
_entity.type
_entity.pdbx_description
1 polymer ?
#
loop_
_entity_poly.entity_id
_entity_poly.type
_entity_poly.pdbx_seq_one_letter_code
_entity_poly.pdbx_strand_id
1 'polypeptide(L)'
;MQPVEPTEGLPGIRVEFAKEQLGYNTLVAMYEADNQGRVTSCWSLDARERKAIMEEANIKLTLLTFSGPPQPVVLVVEGVRPVAEREAV
;
A
#
# COMPACT_ATOMS: atom_id res chain seq x y z
N MET A 1 4.74 2.26 9.04
CA MET A 1 3.89 1.45 8.14
C MET A 1 4.22 -0.04 8.26
N GLN A 2 3.23 -0.92 8.19
CA GLN A 2 3.42 -2.38 8.14
C GLN A 2 2.50 -2.99 7.09
N PRO A 3 2.93 -4.03 6.35
CA PRO A 3 2.06 -4.71 5.41
C PRO A 3 0.91 -5.36 6.19
N VAL A 4 -0.29 -5.32 5.62
CA VAL A 4 -1.47 -5.99 6.17
C VAL A 4 -2.12 -6.84 5.10
N GLU A 5 -2.91 -7.81 5.54
CA GLU A 5 -3.69 -8.64 4.64
C GLU A 5 -4.56 -7.73 3.74
N PRO A 6 -4.54 -7.91 2.41
CA PRO A 6 -5.42 -7.17 1.53
C PRO A 6 -6.88 -7.38 1.93
N THR A 7 -7.64 -6.30 2.05
CA THR A 7 -9.05 -6.35 2.48
C THR A 7 -9.93 -7.14 1.51
N GLU A 8 -11.01 -7.74 2.04
CA GLU A 8 -12.02 -8.41 1.23
C GLU A 8 -12.55 -7.48 0.13
N GLY A 9 -12.62 -7.98 -1.12
CA GLY A 9 -13.16 -7.26 -2.27
C GLY A 9 -12.15 -6.83 -3.34
N LEU A 10 -10.84 -6.97 -3.10
CA LEU A 10 -9.84 -6.75 -4.15
C LEU A 10 -9.81 -7.94 -5.14
N PRO A 11 -9.77 -7.69 -6.46
CA PRO A 11 -9.71 -8.76 -7.46
C PRO A 11 -8.36 -9.47 -7.44
N GLY A 12 -8.34 -10.75 -7.84
CA GLY A 12 -7.11 -11.52 -8.04
C GLY A 12 -6.96 -12.72 -7.11
N ILE A 13 -5.77 -13.32 -7.16
CA ILE A 13 -5.37 -14.44 -6.31
C ILE A 13 -4.38 -13.97 -5.23
N ARG A 14 -4.52 -14.52 -4.02
CA ARG A 14 -3.61 -14.23 -2.93
C ARG A 14 -2.22 -14.81 -3.21
N VAL A 15 -1.19 -13.99 -3.08
CA VAL A 15 0.23 -14.36 -3.23
C VAL A 15 1.04 -13.87 -2.04
N GLU A 16 2.10 -14.60 -1.69
CA GLU A 16 3.02 -14.26 -0.59
C GLU A 16 4.42 -14.07 -1.16
N PHE A 17 4.96 -12.86 -1.06
CA PHE A 17 6.31 -12.54 -1.49
C PHE A 17 7.29 -12.63 -0.32
N ALA A 18 8.51 -13.07 -0.63
CA ALA A 18 9.65 -13.15 0.31
C ALA A 18 9.40 -14.02 1.57
N LYS A 19 8.38 -14.90 1.56
CA LYS A 19 8.01 -15.76 2.70
C LYS A 19 9.18 -16.57 3.29
N GLU A 20 10.06 -17.04 2.41
CA GLU A 20 11.18 -17.92 2.77
C GLU A 20 12.50 -17.15 2.96
N GLN A 21 12.51 -15.82 2.76
CA GLN A 21 13.72 -15.01 2.86
C GLN A 21 13.92 -14.49 4.28
N LEU A 22 14.89 -15.08 5.00
CA LEU A 22 15.27 -14.66 6.34
C LEU A 22 15.67 -13.18 6.35
N GLY A 23 15.05 -12.40 7.24
CA GLY A 23 15.31 -10.96 7.40
C GLY A 23 14.32 -10.04 6.69
N TYR A 24 13.37 -10.59 5.92
CA TYR A 24 12.28 -9.83 5.30
C TYR A 24 10.94 -10.18 5.93
N ASN A 25 10.06 -9.19 6.07
CA ASN A 25 8.66 -9.44 6.38
C ASN A 25 7.96 -9.98 5.14
N THR A 26 7.24 -11.10 5.27
CA THR A 26 6.38 -11.62 4.20
C THR A 26 5.41 -10.54 3.75
N LEU A 27 5.38 -10.26 2.45
CA LEU A 27 4.42 -9.33 1.87
C LEU A 27 3.27 -10.14 1.25
N VAL A 28 2.09 -10.04 1.86
CA VAL A 28 0.86 -10.60 1.28
C VAL A 28 0.27 -9.59 0.30
N ALA A 29 -0.11 -10.06 -0.89
CA ALA A 29 -0.65 -9.24 -1.95
C ALA A 29 -1.70 -9.99 -2.78
N MET A 30 -2.45 -9.26 -3.59
CA MET A 30 -3.36 -9.79 -4.61
C MET A 30 -2.71 -9.66 -5.98
N TYR A 31 -2.56 -10.78 -6.69
CA TYR A 31 -2.10 -10.82 -8.07
C TYR A 31 -3.30 -10.91 -9.02
N GLU A 32 -3.45 -9.91 -9.89
CA GLU A 32 -4.49 -9.90 -10.91
C GLU A 32 -4.06 -10.76 -12.10
N ALA A 33 -4.89 -11.74 -12.48
CA ALA A 33 -4.62 -12.65 -13.59
C ALA A 33 -4.93 -12.03 -14.97
N ASP A 34 -4.69 -10.74 -15.14
CA ASP A 34 -5.12 -9.93 -16.28
C ASP A 34 -4.08 -9.82 -17.41
N ASN A 35 -3.07 -10.69 -17.41
CA ASN A 35 -1.87 -10.66 -18.28
C ASN A 35 -1.00 -9.40 -18.16
N GLN A 36 -1.33 -8.45 -17.27
CA GLN A 36 -0.54 -7.24 -17.02
C GLN A 36 0.35 -7.39 -15.79
N GLY A 37 0.14 -8.45 -15.00
CA GLY A 37 0.97 -8.78 -13.84
C GLY A 37 0.80 -7.80 -12.68
N ARG A 38 -0.40 -7.21 -12.54
CA ARG A 38 -0.68 -6.27 -11.44
C ARG A 38 -0.64 -6.98 -10.09
N VAL A 39 0.04 -6.35 -9.14
CA VAL A 39 0.16 -6.81 -7.75
C VAL A 39 -0.29 -5.68 -6.83
N THR A 40 -1.28 -5.95 -5.99
CA THR A 40 -1.83 -5.00 -5.03
C THR A 40 -1.48 -5.44 -3.61
N SER A 41 -0.81 -4.57 -2.85
CA SER A 41 -0.49 -4.79 -1.43
C SER A 41 -1.08 -3.67 -0.58
N CYS A 42 -1.55 -4.02 0.62
CA CYS A 42 -2.15 -3.09 1.55
C CYS A 42 -1.21 -2.81 2.73
N TRP A 43 -1.23 -1.57 3.21
CA TRP A 43 -0.32 -1.11 4.26
C TRP A 43 -1.11 -0.37 5.33
N SER A 44 -0.91 -0.76 6.58
CA SER A 44 -1.38 0.02 7.72
C SER A 44 -0.37 1.12 8.02
N LEU A 45 -0.89 2.33 8.13
CA LEU A 45 -0.13 3.48 8.61
C LEU A 45 -0.29 3.60 10.13
N ASP A 46 0.75 4.04 10.83
CA ASP A 46 0.63 4.38 12.24
C ASP A 46 -0.09 5.74 12.43
N ALA A 47 -0.38 6.11 13.67
CA ALA A 47 -1.10 7.35 13.96
C ALA A 47 -0.34 8.61 13.52
N ARG A 48 1.00 8.59 13.60
CA ARG A 48 1.86 9.70 13.20
C ARG A 48 1.87 9.84 11.68
N GLU A 49 2.00 8.73 10.95
CA GLU A 49 1.98 8.67 9.50
C GLU A 49 0.64 9.12 8.94
N ARG A 50 -0.48 8.66 9.51
CA ARG A 50 -1.82 9.13 9.13
C ARG A 50 -1.95 10.65 9.31
N LYS A 51 -1.53 11.17 10.46
CA LYS A 51 -1.59 12.60 10.73
C LYS A 51 -0.73 13.39 9.74
N ALA A 52 0.48 12.93 9.43
CA ALA A 52 1.34 13.58 8.46
C ALA A 52 0.70 13.67 7.07
N ILE A 53 0.06 12.59 6.59
CA ILE A 53 -0.65 12.63 5.29
C ILE A 53 -1.81 13.63 5.33
N MET A 54 -2.55 13.69 6.43
CA MET A 54 -3.62 14.69 6.61
C MET A 54 -3.11 16.13 6.66
N GLU A 55 -1.84 16.31 7.03
CA GLU A 55 -1.12 17.60 7.04
C GLU A 55 -0.30 17.79 5.75
N GLU A 56 -0.73 17.19 4.63
CA GLU A 56 -0.16 17.35 3.29
C GLU A 56 1.29 16.86 3.14
N ALA A 57 1.74 15.94 3.99
CA ALA A 57 3.06 15.32 3.82
C ALA A 57 3.14 14.49 2.53
N ASN A 58 4.31 14.51 1.90
CA ASN A 58 4.58 13.76 0.68
C ASN A 58 4.92 12.29 0.96
N ILE A 59 4.36 11.37 0.17
CA ILE A 59 4.77 9.95 0.15
C ILE A 59 6.02 9.83 -0.75
N LYS A 60 7.13 9.35 -0.20
CA LYS A 60 8.33 8.98 -0.95
C LYS A 60 8.42 7.47 -1.07
N LEU A 61 8.36 6.94 -2.29
CA LEU A 61 8.46 5.52 -2.57
C LEU A 61 9.74 5.24 -3.37
N THR A 62 10.60 4.36 -2.83
CA THR A 62 11.80 3.85 -3.52
C THR A 62 11.56 2.40 -3.88
N LEU A 63 11.70 2.06 -5.17
CA LEU A 63 11.52 0.70 -5.68
C LEU A 63 12.79 0.20 -6.35
N LEU A 64 13.13 -1.05 -6.07
CA LEU A 64 14.14 -1.80 -6.82
C LEU A 64 13.45 -2.56 -7.95
N THR A 65 13.73 -2.19 -9.20
CA THR A 65 13.16 -2.85 -10.38
C THR A 65 14.05 -3.97 -10.95
N PHE A 66 15.19 -4.26 -10.31
CA PHE A 66 16.18 -5.25 -10.77
C PHE A 66 16.55 -5.11 -12.26
N SER A 67 16.79 -3.88 -12.72
CA SER A 67 17.08 -3.54 -14.13
C SER A 67 15.91 -3.78 -15.11
N GLY A 68 14.73 -4.12 -14.61
CA GLY A 68 13.49 -4.14 -15.38
C GLY A 68 12.94 -2.73 -15.62
N PRO A 69 12.04 -2.57 -16.61
CA PRO A 69 11.36 -1.30 -16.85
C PRO A 69 10.58 -0.88 -15.60
N PRO A 70 10.46 0.44 -15.33
CA PRO A 70 9.58 0.93 -14.28
C PRO A 70 8.17 0.39 -14.48
N GLN A 71 7.71 -0.43 -13.53
CA GLN A 71 6.34 -0.90 -13.50
C GLN A 71 5.44 0.26 -13.09
N PRO A 72 4.25 0.45 -13.68
CA PRO A 72 3.29 1.41 -13.18
C PRO A 72 3.00 1.15 -11.70
N VAL A 73 3.12 2.21 -10.89
CA VAL A 73 2.80 2.15 -9.46
C VAL A 73 1.56 2.99 -9.23
N VAL A 74 0.53 2.37 -8.67
CA VAL A 74 -0.67 3.08 -8.21
C VAL A 74 -0.65 3.08 -6.69
N LEU A 75 -0.65 4.27 -6.10
CA LEU A 75 -0.79 4.48 -4.66
C LEU A 75 -2.14 5.12 -4.41
N VAL A 76 -2.96 4.47 -3.60
CA VAL A 76 -4.26 4.98 -3.16
C VAL A 76 -4.21 5.14 -1.64
N VAL A 77 -4.71 6.26 -1.15
CA VAL A 77 -4.93 6.50 0.28
C VAL A 77 -6.43 6.41 0.54
N GLU A 78 -6.86 5.40 1.28
CA GLU A 78 -8.27 5.18 1.65
C GLU A 78 -8.49 5.44 3.15
N GLY A 79 -9.73 5.74 3.54
CA GLY A 79 -10.12 5.88 4.95
C GLY A 79 -9.93 7.27 5.57
N VAL A 80 -9.72 8.31 4.76
CA VAL A 80 -9.77 9.70 5.24
C VAL A 80 -11.23 10.08 5.48
N ARG A 81 -11.76 9.83 6.69
CA ARG A 81 -12.96 10.56 7.12
C ARG A 81 -12.60 12.04 7.17
N PRO A 82 -13.42 12.94 6.60
CA PRO A 82 -13.14 14.37 6.64
C PRO A 82 -12.99 14.80 8.10
N VAL A 83 -11.92 15.56 8.40
CA VAL A 83 -11.80 16.26 9.67
C VAL A 83 -13.05 17.12 9.76
N ALA A 84 -13.92 16.81 10.71
CA ALA A 84 -15.13 17.59 10.98
C ALA A 84 -14.75 19.07 10.94
N GLU A 85 -15.49 19.83 10.14
CA GLU A 85 -15.38 21.29 10.06
C GLU A 85 -15.21 21.79 11.49
N ARG A 86 -14.06 22.41 11.77
CA ARG A 86 -13.88 23.12 13.04
C ARG A 86 -15.01 24.14 13.08
N GLU A 87 -15.97 23.92 13.97
CA GLU A 87 -17.00 24.90 14.29
C GLU A 87 -16.30 26.23 14.53
N ALA A 88 -16.50 27.16 13.60
CA ALA A 88 -16.10 28.54 13.79
C ALA A 88 -17.10 29.12 14.80
N VAL A 89 -16.53 29.50 15.95
CA VAL A 89 -17.13 30.27 17.05
C VAL A 89 -17.86 31.51 16.54
#